data_AF-A0ABF7QBV1-F1
#
_entry.id   AF-A0ABF7QBV1-F1
#
_cell.length_a   1.000
_cell.length_b   1.000
_cell.length_c   1.000
_cell.angle_alpha   90.00
_cell.angle_beta   90.00
_cell.angle_gamma   90.00
#
_symmetry.space_group_name_H-M   'P 1'
#
loop_
_entity.id
_entity.type
_entity.pdbx_description
1 polymer ?
#
loop_
_entity_poly.entity_id
_entity_poly.type
_entity_poly.pdbx_seq_one_letter_code
_entity_poly.pdbx_strand_id
1 'polypeptide(L)'
;MSSLSATIQNVFNEPGCGKNANKSEAERKKGCTKQLQPGGAAGGCAFDGAKVALQPLTDVAHLVHGPIACEGNSWDNRGAASSGSQIWRTGFTTDINETDVVFGGEKRLYKAIKEIIEKYDPPAVFVYQTCVPAMTGDDINAVCKAASAKFGKPCIPVNSPGFVGPKNLGNKLAGEALLDHVIGTVEPEVTTPYDLNIIGEYNLSGELWQVKPLFDELGIRISACISGDGRYKDVASSHRARAAMMVCSKAMINVARKMEERYGIPFFEGSFYGIQDSSDSLREIARLLVERGAPADLLERTEAVIAREEAKAWAAIEPFKKRLTGKKVLLITGGVKSWSVVAALQEAGMELVGTSVKKSTKEDKERIKELMGQDAHMIDDMAPREMYKMLKDAKADIMLSGGKSQFVALKAAMPWLDINQERSHAYMGYIGMVKLVAEIDKAIYNPMWEQLRKRAPWESASTTWQAKAIAQANAEAAALAADPVAAEAVRRAKKICHCKSVGLGTIEDAIKAHALTDVAGVRTHTNASGGCGACAGRVEDILARVSAPAELLQAAE
;
A
#
# COMPACT_ATOMS: atom_id res chain seq x y z
N MET A 1 -24.27 -16.04 11.20
CA MET A 1 -23.11 -15.37 10.58
C MET A 1 -23.25 -15.48 9.07
N SER A 2 -22.93 -14.42 8.34
CA SER A 2 -22.89 -14.48 6.88
C SER A 2 -21.75 -15.40 6.41
N SER A 3 -21.92 -16.07 5.28
CA SER A 3 -20.82 -16.82 4.67
C SER A 3 -19.70 -15.86 4.24
N LEU A 4 -18.46 -16.36 4.14
CA LEU A 4 -17.33 -15.56 3.64
C LEU A 4 -17.64 -14.92 2.28
N SER A 5 -18.31 -15.66 1.39
CA SER A 5 -18.76 -15.14 0.09
C SER A 5 -19.70 -13.93 0.25
N ALA A 6 -20.70 -14.02 1.15
CA ALA A 6 -21.61 -12.92 1.42
C ALA A 6 -20.88 -11.71 2.03
N THR A 7 -19.95 -11.93 2.95
CA THR A 7 -19.11 -10.86 3.52
C THR A 7 -18.27 -10.17 2.44
N ILE A 8 -17.64 -10.93 1.54
CA ILE A 8 -16.88 -10.38 0.41
C ILE A 8 -17.77 -9.54 -0.50
N GLN A 9 -18.97 -10.00 -0.81
CA GLN A 9 -19.93 -9.25 -1.64
C GLN A 9 -20.32 -7.92 -1.00
N ASN A 10 -20.60 -7.91 0.31
CA ASN A 10 -20.91 -6.68 1.05
C ASN A 10 -19.73 -5.68 1.02
N VAL A 11 -18.51 -6.20 1.19
CA VAL A 11 -17.27 -5.41 1.18
C VAL A 11 -16.94 -4.85 -0.22
N PHE A 12 -17.33 -5.56 -1.29
CA PHE A 12 -17.23 -5.06 -2.66
C PHE A 12 -18.24 -3.96 -2.96
N ASN A 13 -19.44 -4.04 -2.40
CA ASN A 13 -20.48 -3.02 -2.50
C ASN A 13 -20.37 -1.94 -1.40
N GLU A 14 -19.15 -1.60 -0.97
CA GLU A 14 -18.91 -0.60 0.07
C GLU A 14 -19.27 0.82 -0.45
N PRO A 15 -20.34 1.48 0.04
CA PRO A 15 -20.81 2.76 -0.47
C PRO A 15 -19.90 3.94 -0.09
N GLY A 16 -19.20 3.86 1.06
CA GLY A 16 -18.23 4.88 1.49
C GLY A 16 -16.96 4.90 0.63
N CYS A 17 -16.82 3.97 -0.31
CA CYS A 17 -15.72 3.98 -1.27
C CYS A 17 -16.05 4.91 -2.45
N GLY A 18 -15.33 6.03 -2.59
CA GLY A 18 -15.50 6.96 -3.73
C GLY A 18 -15.35 6.32 -5.13
N LYS A 19 -14.62 5.20 -5.27
CA LYS A 19 -14.56 4.43 -6.54
C LYS A 19 -15.84 3.64 -6.84
N ASN A 20 -16.63 3.31 -5.84
CA ASN A 20 -17.89 2.59 -5.99
C ASN A 20 -19.09 3.52 -6.19
N ALA A 21 -19.05 4.74 -5.62
CA ALA A 21 -20.10 5.74 -5.77
C ALA A 21 -20.43 6.01 -7.25
N ASN A 22 -19.41 6.03 -8.12
CA ASN A 22 -19.54 6.32 -9.54
C ASN A 22 -19.81 5.10 -10.43
N LYS A 23 -19.98 3.90 -9.86
CA LYS A 23 -20.23 2.66 -10.62
C LYS A 23 -21.73 2.35 -10.70
N SER A 24 -22.15 1.69 -11.79
CA SER A 24 -23.48 1.07 -11.88
C SER A 24 -23.63 -0.05 -10.84
N GLU A 25 -24.87 -0.43 -10.49
CA GLU A 25 -25.13 -1.49 -9.52
C GLU A 25 -24.46 -2.83 -9.90
N ALA A 26 -24.47 -3.17 -11.20
CA ALA A 26 -23.81 -4.36 -11.73
C ALA A 26 -22.28 -4.30 -11.59
N GLU A 27 -21.67 -3.12 -11.72
CA GLU A 27 -20.23 -2.92 -11.55
C GLU A 27 -19.81 -2.86 -10.08
N ARG A 28 -20.66 -2.38 -9.17
CA ARG A 28 -20.41 -2.43 -7.71
C ARG A 28 -20.33 -3.87 -7.22
N LYS A 29 -21.24 -4.73 -7.69
CA LYS A 29 -21.24 -6.19 -7.40
C LYS A 29 -19.95 -6.89 -7.85
N LYS A 30 -19.27 -6.39 -8.89
CA LYS A 30 -17.97 -6.93 -9.36
C LYS A 30 -16.77 -6.47 -8.52
N GLY A 31 -16.94 -5.46 -7.67
CA GLY A 31 -15.88 -4.89 -6.83
C GLY A 31 -14.74 -4.22 -7.63
N CYS A 32 -13.65 -3.88 -6.95
CA CYS A 32 -12.40 -3.42 -7.60
C CYS A 32 -11.48 -4.63 -7.85
N THR A 33 -11.90 -5.55 -8.70
CA THR A 33 -11.16 -6.78 -9.02
C THR A 33 -10.26 -6.56 -10.23
N LYS A 34 -9.05 -6.00 -10.02
CA LYS A 34 -8.01 -6.11 -11.07
C LYS A 34 -7.48 -7.54 -11.03
N GLN A 35 -7.88 -8.35 -12.00
CA GLN A 35 -7.35 -9.69 -12.15
C GLN A 35 -5.83 -9.60 -12.37
N LEU A 36 -5.08 -10.28 -11.51
CA LEU A 36 -3.63 -10.29 -11.58
C LEU A 36 -3.21 -11.08 -12.84
N GLN A 37 -2.28 -10.51 -13.60
CA GLN A 37 -1.68 -11.20 -14.74
C GLN A 37 -0.68 -12.23 -14.22
N PRO A 38 -0.79 -13.53 -14.58
CA PRO A 38 0.21 -14.53 -14.22
C PRO A 38 1.61 -14.08 -14.67
N GLY A 39 2.61 -14.24 -13.78
CA GLY A 39 3.97 -13.73 -13.99
C GLY A 39 4.16 -12.23 -13.69
N GLY A 40 3.07 -11.49 -13.42
CA GLY A 40 3.12 -10.12 -12.94
C GLY A 40 3.28 -10.01 -11.43
N ALA A 41 3.78 -8.86 -10.95
CA ALA A 41 3.87 -8.59 -9.53
C ALA A 41 2.47 -8.39 -8.92
N ALA A 42 1.98 -9.41 -8.22
CA ALA A 42 0.86 -9.29 -7.32
C ALA A 42 1.33 -8.72 -5.99
N GLY A 43 0.60 -7.76 -5.43
CA GLY A 43 0.84 -7.34 -4.03
C GLY A 43 0.61 -8.49 -3.05
N GLY A 44 0.50 -8.17 -1.76
CA GLY A 44 0.10 -9.17 -0.76
C GLY A 44 -1.29 -9.75 -1.02
N CYS A 45 -1.56 -10.91 -0.43
CA CYS A 45 -2.85 -11.60 -0.47
C CYS A 45 -3.81 -11.12 0.63
N ALA A 46 -5.05 -11.63 0.66
CA ALA A 46 -6.03 -11.26 1.69
C ALA A 46 -5.57 -11.57 3.11
N PHE A 47 -4.88 -12.70 3.33
CA PHE A 47 -4.29 -13.02 4.64
C PHE A 47 -3.27 -11.97 5.08
N ASP A 48 -2.34 -11.58 4.19
CA ASP A 48 -1.35 -10.52 4.48
C ASP A 48 -2.07 -9.22 4.86
N GLY A 49 -3.15 -8.87 4.17
CA GLY A 49 -3.96 -7.71 4.53
C GLY A 49 -4.56 -7.79 5.93
N ALA A 50 -5.24 -8.90 6.24
CA ALA A 50 -5.93 -9.06 7.50
C ALA A 50 -4.96 -9.10 8.70
N LYS A 51 -3.88 -9.90 8.61
CA LYS A 51 -2.85 -9.98 9.65
C LYS A 51 -2.23 -8.62 9.89
N VAL A 52 -1.88 -7.89 8.83
CA VAL A 52 -1.25 -6.57 8.96
C VAL A 52 -2.19 -5.53 9.56
N ALA A 53 -3.48 -5.61 9.25
CA ALA A 53 -4.45 -4.67 9.77
C ALA A 53 -4.68 -4.83 11.27
N LEU A 54 -4.50 -6.03 11.82
CA LEU A 54 -4.86 -6.36 13.21
C LEU A 54 -3.67 -6.71 14.10
N GLN A 55 -2.53 -7.14 13.55
CA GLN A 55 -1.33 -7.50 14.30
C GLN A 55 -0.85 -6.40 15.28
N PRO A 56 -0.99 -5.09 14.97
CA PRO A 56 -0.65 -4.04 15.92
C PRO A 56 -1.54 -3.96 17.18
N LEU A 57 -2.60 -4.77 17.31
CA LEU A 57 -3.27 -5.00 18.59
C LEU A 57 -2.34 -5.82 19.50
N THR A 58 -1.74 -5.18 20.50
CA THR A 58 -0.49 -5.65 21.08
C THR A 58 -0.66 -6.64 22.24
N ASP A 59 -1.85 -6.68 22.84
CA ASP A 59 -2.19 -7.51 24.00
C ASP A 59 -2.89 -8.82 23.63
N VAL A 60 -3.18 -9.07 22.35
CA VAL A 60 -3.85 -10.29 21.90
C VAL A 60 -2.88 -11.27 21.24
N ALA A 61 -3.22 -12.56 21.30
CA ALA A 61 -2.49 -13.56 20.53
C ALA A 61 -3.02 -13.63 19.10
N HIS A 62 -2.12 -13.57 18.11
CA HIS A 62 -2.45 -13.68 16.69
C HIS A 62 -2.07 -15.06 16.16
N LEU A 63 -2.99 -16.01 16.20
CA LEU A 63 -2.81 -17.40 15.76
C LEU A 63 -3.10 -17.56 14.27
N VAL A 64 -2.09 -17.93 13.49
CA VAL A 64 -2.24 -18.26 12.07
C VAL A 64 -2.56 -19.74 11.91
N HIS A 65 -3.75 -20.04 11.42
CA HIS A 65 -4.15 -21.39 11.07
C HIS A 65 -3.71 -21.68 9.63
N GLY A 66 -2.61 -22.41 9.50
CA GLY A 66 -1.98 -22.71 8.22
C GLY A 66 -0.63 -23.41 8.36
N PRO A 67 0.04 -23.69 7.22
CA PRO A 67 1.43 -24.15 7.22
C PRO A 67 2.37 -23.04 7.72
N ILE A 68 3.54 -23.40 8.24
CA ILE A 68 4.53 -22.46 8.82
C ILE A 68 4.81 -21.20 7.97
N ALA A 69 4.81 -21.32 6.64
CA ALA A 69 5.23 -20.24 5.75
C ALA A 69 4.41 -18.95 5.89
N CYS A 70 3.11 -19.04 6.22
CA CYS A 70 2.26 -17.86 6.35
C CYS A 70 2.69 -17.01 7.56
N GLU A 71 2.88 -17.64 8.73
CA GLU A 71 3.38 -16.94 9.91
C GLU A 71 4.86 -16.57 9.74
N GLY A 72 5.71 -17.50 9.28
CA GLY A 72 7.15 -17.25 9.14
C GLY A 72 7.51 -16.03 8.26
N ASN A 73 6.70 -15.72 7.24
CA ASN A 73 6.92 -14.52 6.41
C ASN A 73 6.20 -13.26 6.93
N SER A 74 5.18 -13.39 7.79
CA SER A 74 4.39 -12.27 8.33
C SER A 74 4.70 -11.93 9.79
N TRP A 75 5.61 -12.67 10.41
CA TRP A 75 6.01 -12.50 11.80
C TRP A 75 6.74 -11.16 12.00
N ASP A 76 6.09 -10.25 12.74
CA ASP A 76 6.62 -8.95 13.19
C ASP A 76 7.36 -8.12 12.11
N ASN A 77 6.88 -8.15 10.86
CA ASN A 77 7.59 -7.58 9.72
C ASN A 77 7.29 -6.08 9.44
N ARG A 78 6.58 -5.39 10.36
CA ARG A 78 6.07 -4.02 10.14
C ARG A 78 6.70 -2.96 11.03
N GLY A 79 7.47 -3.33 12.05
CA GLY A 79 8.06 -2.35 12.98
C GLY A 79 7.02 -1.52 13.73
N ALA A 80 5.82 -2.06 13.99
CA ALA A 80 4.86 -1.41 14.87
C ALA A 80 5.43 -1.33 16.30
N ALA A 81 5.24 -0.19 16.94
CA ALA A 81 5.71 0.04 18.30
C ALA A 81 4.57 -0.23 19.31
N SER A 82 4.94 -0.76 20.47
CA SER A 82 4.02 -1.06 21.57
C SER A 82 4.53 -0.43 22.86
N SER A 83 3.63 0.21 23.61
CA SER A 83 3.93 0.88 24.89
C SER A 83 3.77 -0.05 26.10
N GLY A 84 3.33 -1.29 25.88
CA GLY A 84 3.09 -2.26 26.95
C GLY A 84 3.32 -3.67 26.46
N SER A 85 2.23 -4.41 26.25
CA SER A 85 2.29 -5.82 25.88
C SER A 85 3.13 -6.10 24.64
N GLN A 86 3.84 -7.23 24.66
CA GLN A 86 4.67 -7.72 23.56
C GLN A 86 4.17 -9.06 22.99
N ILE A 87 3.06 -9.62 23.48
CA ILE A 87 2.59 -10.95 23.05
C ILE A 87 2.31 -11.02 21.54
N TRP A 88 1.87 -9.92 20.92
CA TRP A 88 1.65 -9.81 19.47
C TRP A 88 2.90 -10.07 18.61
N ARG A 89 4.10 -9.91 19.19
CA ARG A 89 5.39 -10.25 18.56
C ARG A 89 5.72 -11.73 18.64
N THR A 90 4.89 -12.55 19.29
CA THR A 90 5.07 -14.00 19.30
C THR A 90 4.37 -14.58 18.08
N GLY A 91 5.11 -15.36 17.28
CA GLY A 91 4.57 -16.02 16.10
C GLY A 91 3.80 -17.29 16.48
N PHE A 92 2.47 -17.17 16.57
CA PHE A 92 1.60 -18.32 16.83
C PHE A 92 1.11 -18.90 15.51
N THR A 93 1.33 -20.21 15.32
CA THR A 93 0.81 -20.94 14.16
C THR A 93 0.37 -22.34 14.57
N THR A 94 -0.61 -22.88 13.86
CA THR A 94 -0.93 -24.31 13.98
C THR A 94 0.09 -25.20 13.30
N ASP A 95 0.90 -24.65 12.38
CA ASP A 95 1.86 -25.36 11.52
C ASP A 95 1.28 -26.67 11.00
N ILE A 96 0.20 -26.56 10.22
CA ILE A 96 -0.52 -27.74 9.72
C ILE A 96 0.41 -28.56 8.81
N ASN A 97 0.37 -29.88 8.97
CA ASN A 97 1.15 -30.83 8.20
C ASN A 97 0.25 -31.65 7.26
N GLU A 98 0.84 -32.59 6.53
CA GLU A 98 0.11 -33.43 5.57
C GLU A 98 -1.05 -34.22 6.21
N THR A 99 -0.89 -34.67 7.47
CA THR A 99 -1.97 -35.35 8.20
C THR A 99 -3.16 -34.43 8.43
N ASP A 100 -2.92 -33.18 8.83
CA ASP A 100 -4.00 -32.21 9.02
C ASP A 100 -4.66 -31.83 7.69
N VAL A 101 -3.91 -31.82 6.58
CA VAL A 101 -4.48 -31.56 5.25
C VAL A 101 -5.42 -32.68 4.82
N VAL A 102 -5.06 -33.93 5.13
CA VAL A 102 -5.89 -35.11 4.76
C VAL A 102 -7.09 -35.26 5.68
N PHE A 103 -6.95 -35.02 6.98
CA PHE A 103 -7.97 -35.34 7.99
C PHE A 103 -8.65 -34.12 8.64
N GLY A 104 -8.26 -32.90 8.26
CA GLY A 104 -8.73 -31.64 8.84
C GLY A 104 -7.86 -31.15 10.00
N GLY A 105 -7.66 -29.82 10.07
CA GLY A 105 -6.81 -29.16 11.06
C GLY A 105 -7.54 -28.63 12.30
N GLU A 106 -8.87 -28.76 12.38
CA GLU A 106 -9.71 -28.18 13.44
C GLU A 106 -9.32 -28.62 14.87
N LYS A 107 -9.00 -29.91 15.06
CA LYS A 107 -8.57 -30.44 16.37
C LYS A 107 -7.24 -29.83 16.80
N ARG A 108 -6.31 -29.68 15.85
CA ARG A 108 -5.02 -29.04 16.07
C ARG A 108 -5.20 -27.54 16.35
N LEU A 109 -6.10 -26.88 15.65
CA LEU A 109 -6.47 -25.49 15.93
C LEU A 109 -7.01 -25.31 17.35
N TYR A 110 -7.97 -26.13 17.77
CA TYR A 110 -8.53 -26.06 19.13
C TYR A 110 -7.45 -26.28 20.20
N LYS A 111 -6.55 -27.25 19.99
CA LYS A 111 -5.42 -27.50 20.88
C LYS A 111 -4.44 -26.32 20.94
N ALA A 112 -4.14 -25.69 19.80
CA ALA A 112 -3.28 -24.50 19.76
C ALA A 112 -3.92 -23.32 20.51
N ILE A 113 -5.23 -23.09 20.34
CA ILE A 113 -5.96 -22.05 21.11
C ILE A 113 -5.88 -22.33 22.61
N LYS A 114 -6.12 -23.59 23.02
CA LYS A 114 -6.00 -24.02 24.41
C LYS A 114 -4.60 -23.72 24.97
N GLU A 115 -3.55 -24.13 24.26
CA GLU A 115 -2.17 -23.91 24.70
C GLU A 115 -1.81 -22.43 24.82
N ILE A 116 -2.29 -21.60 23.89
CA ILE A 116 -2.10 -20.14 23.95
C ILE A 116 -2.76 -19.57 25.20
N ILE A 117 -4.01 -19.94 25.47
CA ILE A 117 -4.76 -19.46 26.62
C ILE A 117 -4.11 -19.92 27.93
N GLU A 118 -3.79 -21.20 28.06
CA GLU A 118 -3.21 -21.75 29.29
C GLU A 118 -1.80 -21.21 29.58
N LYS A 119 -1.00 -20.92 28.55
CA LYS A 119 0.38 -20.49 28.71
C LYS A 119 0.57 -18.97 28.82
N TYR A 120 -0.18 -18.20 28.03
CA TYR A 120 0.04 -16.76 27.91
C TYR A 120 -1.13 -15.92 28.41
N ASP A 121 -2.29 -16.53 28.63
CA ASP A 121 -3.49 -15.90 29.17
C ASP A 121 -3.88 -14.54 28.53
N PRO A 122 -3.86 -14.37 27.19
CA PRO A 122 -4.19 -13.08 26.59
C PRO A 122 -5.68 -12.73 26.78
N PRO A 123 -6.09 -11.45 26.72
CA PRO A 123 -7.49 -11.02 26.70
C PRO A 123 -8.30 -11.61 25.54
N ALA A 124 -7.68 -11.90 24.39
CA ALA A 124 -8.34 -12.54 23.24
C ALA A 124 -7.32 -13.27 22.35
N VAL A 125 -7.83 -14.20 21.53
CA VAL A 125 -7.06 -14.92 20.50
C VAL A 125 -7.69 -14.65 19.14
N PHE A 126 -6.95 -14.03 18.23
CA PHE A 126 -7.36 -13.80 16.84
C PHE A 126 -6.86 -14.95 15.98
N VAL A 127 -7.76 -15.60 15.25
CA VAL A 127 -7.48 -16.83 14.48
C VAL A 127 -7.61 -16.54 12.99
N TYR A 128 -6.49 -16.54 12.27
CA TYR A 128 -6.44 -16.23 10.85
C TYR A 128 -6.46 -17.49 10.01
N GLN A 129 -7.48 -17.66 9.16
CA GLN A 129 -7.52 -18.78 8.22
C GLN A 129 -6.68 -18.48 6.97
N THR A 130 -5.77 -19.40 6.62
CA THR A 130 -4.95 -19.34 5.40
C THR A 130 -5.53 -20.22 4.28
N CYS A 131 -4.85 -20.31 3.14
CA CYS A 131 -5.37 -20.99 1.94
C CYS A 131 -5.72 -22.46 2.17
N VAL A 132 -4.81 -23.23 2.76
CA VAL A 132 -4.95 -24.68 2.89
C VAL A 132 -6.14 -25.08 3.77
N PRO A 133 -6.27 -24.61 5.03
CA PRO A 133 -7.41 -24.99 5.87
C PRO A 133 -8.75 -24.48 5.32
N ALA A 134 -8.76 -23.38 4.55
CA ALA A 134 -9.97 -22.94 3.86
C ALA A 134 -10.36 -23.87 2.69
N MET A 135 -9.37 -24.45 1.99
CA MET A 135 -9.62 -25.39 0.90
C MET A 135 -10.04 -26.78 1.38
N THR A 136 -9.52 -27.23 2.52
CA THR A 136 -9.92 -28.49 3.17
C THR A 136 -11.29 -28.39 3.83
N GLY A 137 -11.79 -27.18 4.07
CA GLY A 137 -13.13 -26.93 4.58
C GLY A 137 -13.20 -26.80 6.11
N ASP A 138 -12.08 -26.51 6.77
CA ASP A 138 -12.03 -26.31 8.22
C ASP A 138 -12.94 -25.14 8.64
N ASP A 139 -13.86 -25.37 9.58
CA ASP A 139 -14.77 -24.36 10.12
C ASP A 139 -14.15 -23.68 11.35
N ILE A 140 -13.31 -22.69 11.10
CA ILE A 140 -12.69 -21.92 12.19
C ILE A 140 -13.70 -21.16 13.05
N ASN A 141 -14.91 -20.87 12.54
CA ASN A 141 -15.94 -20.16 13.29
C ASN A 141 -16.53 -21.07 14.36
N ALA A 142 -16.82 -22.33 14.00
CA ALA A 142 -17.27 -23.34 14.94
C ALA A 142 -16.21 -23.60 16.02
N VAL A 143 -14.93 -23.75 15.63
CA VAL A 143 -13.82 -23.97 16.57
C VAL A 143 -13.64 -22.78 17.51
N CYS A 144 -13.62 -21.54 16.99
CA CYS A 144 -13.51 -20.33 17.80
C CYS A 144 -14.68 -20.17 18.77
N LYS A 145 -15.92 -20.47 18.34
CA LYS A 145 -17.10 -20.44 19.20
C LYS A 145 -16.99 -21.47 20.35
N ALA A 146 -16.60 -22.70 20.03
CA ALA A 146 -16.42 -23.75 21.02
C ALA A 146 -15.32 -23.41 22.03
N ALA A 147 -14.17 -22.92 21.56
CA ALA A 147 -13.06 -22.50 22.41
C ALA A 147 -13.47 -21.32 23.31
N SER A 148 -14.16 -20.33 22.75
CA SER A 148 -14.62 -19.17 23.53
C SER A 148 -15.56 -19.59 24.67
N ALA A 149 -16.51 -20.48 24.38
CA ALA A 149 -17.43 -21.01 25.39
C ALA A 149 -16.71 -21.85 26.45
N LYS A 150 -15.69 -22.63 26.06
CA LYS A 150 -14.95 -23.48 27.00
C LYS A 150 -14.04 -22.69 27.94
N PHE A 151 -13.33 -21.70 27.40
CA PHE A 151 -12.26 -21.01 28.12
C PHE A 151 -12.68 -19.64 28.67
N GLY A 152 -13.88 -19.16 28.36
CA GLY A 152 -14.36 -17.85 28.81
C GLY A 152 -13.58 -16.68 28.21
N LYS A 153 -12.90 -16.89 27.08
CA LYS A 153 -12.07 -15.88 26.41
C LYS A 153 -12.49 -15.72 24.95
N PRO A 154 -12.58 -14.49 24.42
CA PRO A 154 -12.88 -14.27 23.02
C PRO A 154 -11.85 -14.92 22.09
N CYS A 155 -12.31 -15.86 21.26
CA CYS A 155 -11.57 -16.37 20.10
C CYS A 155 -12.23 -15.81 18.83
N ILE A 156 -11.50 -14.98 18.09
CA ILE A 156 -12.03 -14.17 16.99
C ILE A 156 -11.66 -14.81 15.65
N PRO A 157 -12.61 -15.36 14.88
CA PRO A 157 -12.32 -15.91 13.57
C PRO A 157 -12.10 -14.81 12.53
N VAL A 158 -10.95 -14.85 11.86
CA VAL A 158 -10.58 -13.94 10.77
C VAL A 158 -10.48 -14.77 9.48
N ASN A 159 -11.61 -14.84 8.77
CA ASN A 159 -11.74 -15.60 7.53
C ASN A 159 -11.11 -14.82 6.35
N SER A 160 -9.80 -14.98 6.15
CA SER A 160 -9.04 -14.24 5.13
C SER A 160 -8.09 -15.12 4.29
N PRO A 161 -8.53 -16.26 3.72
CA PRO A 161 -7.65 -17.12 2.94
C PRO A 161 -7.07 -16.37 1.73
N GLY A 162 -5.77 -16.54 1.46
CA GLY A 162 -5.04 -15.71 0.51
C GLY A 162 -5.59 -15.68 -0.91
N PHE A 163 -6.25 -16.76 -1.36
CA PHE A 163 -6.81 -16.87 -2.71
C PHE A 163 -8.06 -16.01 -2.95
N VAL A 164 -8.71 -15.47 -1.91
CA VAL A 164 -9.98 -14.73 -2.08
C VAL A 164 -9.78 -13.32 -2.63
N GLY A 165 -8.56 -12.79 -2.56
CA GLY A 165 -8.26 -11.51 -3.17
C GLY A 165 -7.00 -10.83 -2.66
N PRO A 166 -6.82 -9.55 -3.01
CA PRO A 166 -5.62 -8.79 -2.68
C PRO A 166 -5.61 -8.34 -1.22
N LYS A 167 -4.45 -7.88 -0.76
CA LYS A 167 -4.22 -7.26 0.55
C LYS A 167 -5.30 -6.28 1.00
N ASN A 168 -5.79 -5.42 0.09
CA ASN A 168 -6.82 -4.44 0.45
C ASN A 168 -8.16 -5.09 0.83
N LEU A 169 -8.51 -6.22 0.20
CA LEU A 169 -9.69 -6.99 0.60
C LEU A 169 -9.46 -7.59 2.00
N GLY A 170 -8.26 -8.11 2.25
CA GLY A 170 -7.83 -8.59 3.55
C GLY A 170 -8.04 -7.60 4.68
N ASN A 171 -7.62 -6.34 4.49
CA ASN A 171 -7.83 -5.28 5.48
C ASN A 171 -9.32 -5.10 5.82
N LYS A 172 -10.18 -5.09 4.81
CA LYS A 172 -11.62 -4.93 5.01
C LYS A 172 -12.23 -6.14 5.73
N LEU A 173 -11.80 -7.36 5.39
CA LEU A 173 -12.23 -8.59 6.09
C LEU A 173 -11.81 -8.58 7.56
N ALA A 174 -10.62 -8.08 7.87
CA ALA A 174 -10.19 -7.82 9.25
C ALA A 174 -11.11 -6.81 9.95
N GLY A 175 -11.46 -5.70 9.28
CA GLY A 175 -12.42 -4.73 9.79
C GLY A 175 -13.80 -5.33 10.07
N GLU A 176 -14.30 -6.22 9.19
CA GLU A 176 -15.55 -6.96 9.42
C GLU A 176 -15.45 -7.87 10.65
N ALA A 177 -14.32 -8.58 10.84
CA ALA A 177 -14.12 -9.40 12.03
C ALA A 177 -14.16 -8.57 13.32
N LEU A 178 -13.60 -7.35 13.32
CA LEU A 178 -13.73 -6.44 14.46
C LEU A 178 -15.18 -6.01 14.70
N LEU A 179 -15.90 -5.62 13.64
CA LEU A 179 -17.29 -5.17 13.73
C LEU A 179 -18.27 -6.26 14.18
N ASP A 180 -18.01 -7.52 13.82
CA ASP A 180 -18.92 -8.63 14.08
C ASP A 180 -18.63 -9.34 15.41
N HIS A 181 -17.39 -9.28 15.90
CA HIS A 181 -16.96 -10.06 17.06
C HIS A 181 -16.30 -9.27 18.19
N VAL A 182 -15.97 -7.99 18.00
CA VAL A 182 -15.15 -7.22 18.97
C VAL A 182 -15.83 -5.92 19.37
N ILE A 183 -16.07 -5.01 18.42
CA ILE A 183 -16.62 -3.67 18.70
C ILE A 183 -18.03 -3.81 19.29
N GLY A 184 -18.29 -3.15 20.41
CA GLY A 184 -19.59 -3.20 21.08
C GLY A 184 -19.75 -4.38 22.06
N THR A 185 -18.71 -5.15 22.32
CA THR A 185 -18.78 -6.32 23.23
C THR A 185 -18.40 -6.01 24.67
N VAL A 186 -17.77 -4.85 24.93
CA VAL A 186 -17.35 -4.42 26.26
C VAL A 186 -17.77 -2.98 26.48
N GLU A 187 -18.44 -2.67 27.58
CA GLU A 187 -18.72 -1.28 27.96
C GLU A 187 -17.49 -0.66 28.64
N PRO A 188 -17.09 0.57 28.27
CA PRO A 188 -15.97 1.26 28.93
C PRO A 188 -16.37 1.71 30.34
N GLU A 189 -15.42 1.72 31.26
CA GLU A 189 -15.64 2.19 32.64
C GLU A 189 -15.96 3.69 32.70
N VAL A 190 -15.36 4.47 31.80
CA VAL A 190 -15.53 5.92 31.72
C VAL A 190 -15.75 6.32 30.28
N THR A 191 -16.67 7.25 30.05
CA THR A 191 -16.84 7.98 28.79
C THR A 191 -16.75 9.47 29.03
N THR A 192 -16.25 10.21 28.04
CA THR A 192 -16.12 11.67 28.08
C THR A 192 -16.65 12.31 26.80
N PRO A 193 -16.93 13.62 26.80
CA PRO A 193 -17.21 14.36 25.58
C PRO A 193 -16.01 14.44 24.61
N TYR A 194 -14.81 14.07 25.06
CA TYR A 194 -13.55 14.18 24.33
C TYR A 194 -13.05 12.85 23.75
N ASP A 195 -13.88 11.80 23.78
CA ASP A 195 -13.48 10.45 23.35
C ASP A 195 -13.42 10.34 21.82
N LEU A 196 -12.24 10.00 21.29
CA LEU A 196 -11.96 9.90 19.86
C LEU A 196 -11.48 8.49 19.50
N ASN A 197 -12.00 7.94 18.41
CA ASN A 197 -11.38 6.77 17.77
C ASN A 197 -10.42 7.20 16.67
N ILE A 198 -9.25 6.56 16.60
CA ILE A 198 -8.31 6.69 15.49
C ILE A 198 -8.33 5.37 14.72
N ILE A 199 -8.74 5.39 13.45
CA ILE A 199 -8.93 4.20 12.62
C ILE A 199 -7.93 4.22 11.46
N GLY A 200 -7.26 3.09 11.23
CA GLY A 200 -6.28 2.95 10.15
C GLY A 200 -4.88 3.46 10.48
N GLU A 201 -4.61 3.81 11.74
CA GLU A 201 -3.26 4.12 12.24
C GLU A 201 -2.63 2.85 12.82
N TYR A 202 -1.37 2.58 12.52
CA TYR A 202 -0.69 1.31 12.84
C TYR A 202 0.50 1.46 13.80
N ASN A 203 0.79 2.69 14.25
CA ASN A 203 1.89 3.06 15.12
C ASN A 203 3.26 2.52 14.65
N LEU A 204 3.48 2.56 13.34
CA LEU A 204 4.74 2.12 12.74
C LEU A 204 5.86 3.05 13.20
N SER A 205 6.93 2.48 13.73
CA SER A 205 8.05 3.23 14.31
C SER A 205 7.66 4.23 15.40
N GLY A 206 6.48 4.09 16.02
CA GLY A 206 5.99 5.02 17.05
C GLY A 206 5.30 6.28 16.52
N GLU A 207 4.72 6.25 15.31
CA GLU A 207 4.04 7.41 14.72
C GLU A 207 2.88 7.95 15.54
N LEU A 208 2.01 7.10 16.08
CA LEU A 208 0.90 7.53 16.94
C LEU A 208 1.43 8.30 18.15
N TRP A 209 2.58 7.91 18.68
CA TRP A 209 3.20 8.56 19.83
C TRP A 209 3.75 9.96 19.52
N GLN A 210 3.89 10.34 18.24
CA GLN A 210 4.25 11.72 17.87
C GLN A 210 3.06 12.68 17.99
N VAL A 211 1.83 12.18 17.81
CA VAL A 211 0.61 13.00 17.86
C VAL A 211 -0.13 12.86 19.18
N LYS A 212 0.03 11.74 19.89
CA LYS A 212 -0.62 11.49 21.19
C LYS A 212 -0.42 12.63 22.21
N PRO A 213 0.79 13.20 22.39
CA PRO A 213 0.98 14.30 23.34
C PRO A 213 0.14 15.54 23.02
N LEU A 214 -0.15 15.80 21.74
CA LEU A 214 -1.01 16.91 21.32
C LEU A 214 -2.46 16.67 21.75
N PHE A 215 -2.94 15.43 21.60
CA PHE A 215 -4.27 15.06 22.09
C PHE A 215 -4.35 15.13 23.61
N ASP A 216 -3.34 14.62 24.32
CA ASP A 216 -3.27 14.66 25.78
C ASP A 216 -3.31 16.11 26.29
N GLU A 217 -2.56 17.03 25.67
CA GLU A 217 -2.57 18.47 26.00
C GLU A 217 -3.95 19.11 25.75
N LEU A 218 -4.61 18.73 24.66
CA LEU A 218 -5.96 19.19 24.34
C LEU A 218 -7.05 18.49 25.17
N GLY A 219 -6.70 17.56 26.07
CA GLY A 219 -7.67 16.76 26.83
C GLY A 219 -8.48 15.79 25.97
N ILE A 220 -8.08 15.57 24.73
CA ILE A 220 -8.70 14.62 23.80
C ILE A 220 -8.22 13.22 24.15
N ARG A 221 -9.17 12.33 24.50
CA ARG A 221 -8.85 10.96 24.86
C ARG A 221 -9.00 10.06 23.65
N ILE A 222 -7.90 9.43 23.22
CA ILE A 222 -7.97 8.35 22.24
C ILE A 222 -8.63 7.14 22.92
N SER A 223 -9.91 6.90 22.65
CA SER A 223 -10.66 5.76 23.19
C SER A 223 -10.18 4.45 22.62
N ALA A 224 -9.86 4.43 21.32
CA ALA A 224 -9.25 3.29 20.65
C ALA A 224 -8.41 3.77 19.46
N CYS A 225 -7.25 3.13 19.29
CA CYS A 225 -6.51 3.16 18.03
C CYS A 225 -6.68 1.79 17.35
N ILE A 226 -7.26 1.78 16.16
CA ILE A 226 -7.44 0.59 15.33
C ILE A 226 -6.37 0.66 14.22
N SER A 227 -5.21 0.04 14.37
CA SER A 227 -4.81 -0.90 15.44
C SER A 227 -3.49 -0.56 16.15
N GLY A 228 -2.79 0.49 15.76
CA GLY A 228 -1.44 0.82 16.25
C GLY A 228 -1.37 1.01 17.75
N ASP A 229 -0.56 0.19 18.43
CA ASP A 229 -0.48 0.15 19.89
C ASP A 229 -1.86 -0.01 20.57
N GLY A 230 -2.82 -0.65 19.89
CA GLY A 230 -4.16 -0.87 20.40
C GLY A 230 -4.20 -1.99 21.45
N ARG A 231 -5.23 -1.95 22.30
CA ARG A 231 -5.56 -3.03 23.25
C ARG A 231 -6.93 -3.60 22.93
N TYR A 232 -7.15 -4.87 23.25
CA TYR A 232 -8.42 -5.54 22.96
C TYR A 232 -9.61 -4.80 23.57
N LYS A 233 -9.53 -4.43 24.86
CA LYS A 233 -10.63 -3.79 25.58
C LYS A 233 -10.98 -2.41 25.00
N ASP A 234 -9.98 -1.65 24.58
CA ASP A 234 -10.16 -0.33 23.97
C ASP A 234 -10.93 -0.47 22.66
N VAL A 235 -10.53 -1.41 21.78
CA VAL A 235 -11.25 -1.68 20.54
C VAL A 235 -12.66 -2.23 20.81
N ALA A 236 -12.81 -3.11 21.79
CA ALA A 236 -14.10 -3.70 22.15
C ALA A 236 -15.12 -2.68 22.69
N SER A 237 -14.63 -1.60 23.31
CA SER A 237 -15.43 -0.50 23.86
C SER A 237 -15.50 0.76 22.99
N SER A 238 -14.88 0.72 21.81
CA SER A 238 -14.78 1.86 20.88
C SER A 238 -16.13 2.36 20.34
N HIS A 239 -17.23 1.62 20.52
CA HIS A 239 -18.59 2.03 20.15
C HIS A 239 -19.15 3.18 21.00
N ARG A 240 -18.42 3.62 22.03
CA ARG A 240 -18.80 4.76 22.88
C ARG A 240 -18.09 6.08 22.57
N ALA A 241 -17.18 6.09 21.60
CA ALA A 241 -16.49 7.32 21.21
C ALA A 241 -17.47 8.38 20.66
N ARG A 242 -17.06 9.65 20.73
CA ARG A 242 -17.86 10.80 20.27
C ARG A 242 -17.67 11.09 18.80
N ALA A 243 -16.47 10.85 18.28
CA ALA A 243 -16.10 10.98 16.89
C ALA A 243 -15.02 9.95 16.52
N ALA A 244 -14.78 9.78 15.22
CA ALA A 244 -13.66 9.00 14.71
C ALA A 244 -12.88 9.77 13.64
N MET A 245 -11.58 9.54 13.58
CA MET A 245 -10.74 9.96 12.46
C MET A 245 -10.21 8.73 11.75
N MET A 246 -10.31 8.71 10.44
CA MET A 246 -9.65 7.73 9.58
C MET A 246 -8.30 8.28 9.11
N VAL A 247 -7.20 7.72 9.63
CA VAL A 247 -5.84 8.13 9.29
C VAL A 247 -5.43 7.48 7.98
N CYS A 248 -5.62 8.24 6.90
CA CYS A 248 -4.93 8.05 5.62
C CYS A 248 -4.98 6.60 5.05
N SER A 249 -6.11 5.89 5.19
CA SER A 249 -6.23 4.51 4.69
C SER A 249 -7.66 4.08 4.37
N LYS A 250 -7.97 3.93 3.07
CA LYS A 250 -9.23 3.31 2.59
C LYS A 250 -9.35 1.81 2.91
N ALA A 251 -8.38 1.26 3.63
CA ALA A 251 -8.31 -0.13 4.05
C ALA A 251 -9.44 -0.51 5.02
N MET A 252 -9.89 0.43 5.85
CA MET A 252 -10.82 0.19 6.97
C MET A 252 -12.04 1.12 6.92
N ILE A 253 -12.36 1.70 5.75
CA ILE A 253 -13.52 2.60 5.58
C ILE A 253 -14.85 1.95 5.97
N ASN A 254 -14.96 0.63 5.78
CA ASN A 254 -16.11 -0.15 6.21
C ASN A 254 -16.30 -0.12 7.73
N VAL A 255 -15.22 -0.04 8.52
CA VAL A 255 -15.29 0.11 9.98
C VAL A 255 -15.89 1.46 10.34
N ALA A 256 -15.30 2.56 9.83
CA ALA A 256 -15.77 3.91 10.14
C ALA A 256 -17.23 4.14 9.74
N ARG A 257 -17.60 3.81 8.49
CA ARG A 257 -19.00 3.92 8.03
C ARG A 257 -19.96 3.09 8.87
N LYS A 258 -19.63 1.82 9.16
CA LYS A 258 -20.54 0.99 9.96
C LYS A 258 -20.61 1.43 11.42
N MET A 259 -19.56 2.05 11.96
CA MET A 259 -19.64 2.67 13.29
C MET A 259 -20.55 3.90 13.28
N GLU A 260 -20.51 4.70 12.21
CA GLU A 260 -21.48 5.79 12.00
C GLU A 260 -22.92 5.25 11.92
N GLU A 261 -23.17 4.22 11.11
CA GLU A 261 -24.50 3.63 10.94
C GLU A 261 -25.03 2.94 12.21
N ARG A 262 -24.18 2.17 12.90
CA ARG A 262 -24.59 1.35 14.06
C ARG A 262 -24.62 2.13 15.36
N TYR A 263 -23.74 3.12 15.53
CA TYR A 263 -23.53 3.81 16.80
C TYR A 263 -23.62 5.33 16.70
N GLY A 264 -23.85 5.89 15.51
CA GLY A 264 -23.97 7.34 15.30
C GLY A 264 -22.67 8.09 15.57
N ILE A 265 -21.51 7.46 15.36
CA ILE A 265 -20.18 8.06 15.53
C ILE A 265 -19.77 8.71 14.21
N PRO A 266 -19.81 10.05 14.08
CA PRO A 266 -19.37 10.72 12.87
C PRO A 266 -17.87 10.52 12.65
N PHE A 267 -17.45 10.48 11.40
CA PHE A 267 -16.04 10.37 11.06
C PHE A 267 -15.64 11.25 9.88
N PHE A 268 -14.34 11.52 9.79
CA PHE A 268 -13.74 12.17 8.63
C PHE A 268 -12.43 11.45 8.24
N GLU A 269 -12.01 11.61 6.98
CA GLU A 269 -10.68 11.19 6.53
C GLU A 269 -9.68 12.33 6.75
N GLY A 270 -8.55 12.03 7.39
CA GLY A 270 -7.49 13.01 7.60
C GLY A 270 -6.09 12.38 7.59
N SER A 271 -5.08 13.23 7.77
CA SER A 271 -3.67 12.86 7.64
C SER A 271 -2.84 13.62 8.67
N PHE A 272 -1.90 12.93 9.30
CA PHE A 272 -0.85 13.55 10.11
C PHE A 272 0.51 13.50 9.41
N TYR A 273 0.55 13.12 8.14
CA TYR A 273 1.70 13.35 7.28
C TYR A 273 1.56 14.75 6.69
N GLY A 274 2.53 15.63 6.93
CA GLY A 274 2.45 17.05 6.59
C GLY A 274 2.12 17.93 7.80
N ILE A 275 2.75 19.11 7.87
CA ILE A 275 2.54 20.07 8.95
C ILE A 275 1.11 20.62 8.86
N GLN A 276 0.72 21.10 7.67
CA GLN A 276 -0.62 21.65 7.44
C GLN A 276 -1.71 20.58 7.59
N ASP A 277 -1.52 19.38 7.00
CA ASP A 277 -2.48 18.28 7.15
C ASP A 277 -2.70 17.89 8.62
N SER A 278 -1.63 17.92 9.44
CA SER A 278 -1.72 17.67 10.88
C SER A 278 -2.57 18.75 11.57
N SER A 279 -2.36 20.02 11.22
CA SER A 279 -3.14 21.15 11.73
C SER A 279 -4.62 21.04 11.34
N ASP A 280 -4.91 20.74 10.08
CA ASP A 280 -6.27 20.61 9.59
C ASP A 280 -6.99 19.42 10.23
N SER A 281 -6.27 18.32 10.46
CA SER A 281 -6.81 17.16 11.18
C SER A 281 -7.13 17.48 12.65
N LEU A 282 -6.28 18.27 13.32
CA LEU A 282 -6.53 18.72 14.70
C LEU A 282 -7.77 19.63 14.77
N ARG A 283 -7.91 20.57 13.83
CA ARG A 283 -9.09 21.45 13.72
C ARG A 283 -10.37 20.66 13.54
N GLU A 284 -10.36 19.70 12.63
CA GLU A 284 -11.54 18.91 12.29
C GLU A 284 -11.95 17.97 13.44
N ILE A 285 -10.97 17.38 14.15
CA ILE A 285 -11.24 16.65 15.40
C ILE A 285 -11.89 17.56 16.43
N ALA A 286 -11.33 18.75 16.68
CA ALA A 286 -11.85 19.67 17.66
C ALA A 286 -13.28 20.11 17.31
N ARG A 287 -13.55 20.44 16.03
CA ARG A 287 -14.88 20.78 15.52
C ARG A 287 -15.89 19.67 15.79
N LEU A 288 -15.57 18.43 15.39
CA LEU A 288 -16.47 17.28 15.58
C LEU A 288 -16.73 16.99 17.06
N LEU A 289 -15.71 17.07 17.92
CA LEU A 289 -15.90 16.84 19.36
C LEU A 289 -16.79 17.92 19.99
N VAL A 290 -16.63 19.19 19.61
CA VAL A 290 -17.49 20.29 20.08
C VAL A 290 -18.94 20.09 19.63
N GLU A 291 -19.17 19.74 18.37
CA GLU A 291 -20.51 19.40 17.86
C GLU A 291 -21.14 18.21 18.60
N ARG A 292 -20.31 17.36 19.21
CA ARG A 292 -20.71 16.17 19.96
C ARG A 292 -20.71 16.35 21.47
N GLY A 293 -20.60 17.60 21.94
CA GLY A 293 -20.80 17.99 23.34
C GLY A 293 -19.54 18.32 24.13
N ALA A 294 -18.38 18.43 23.47
CA ALA A 294 -17.19 19.00 24.11
C ALA A 294 -17.34 20.53 24.28
N PRO A 295 -16.77 21.12 25.34
CA PRO A 295 -16.67 22.56 25.54
C PRO A 295 -16.09 23.34 24.35
N ALA A 296 -16.70 24.48 24.01
CA ALA A 296 -16.36 25.28 22.84
C ALA A 296 -14.95 25.91 22.88
N ASP A 297 -14.36 26.08 24.08
CA ASP A 297 -12.98 26.54 24.25
C ASP A 297 -11.94 25.57 23.66
N LEU A 298 -12.33 24.32 23.38
CA LEU A 298 -11.47 23.35 22.69
C LEU A 298 -10.95 23.88 21.34
N LEU A 299 -11.76 24.66 20.60
CA LEU A 299 -11.35 25.23 19.31
C LEU A 299 -10.21 26.23 19.47
N GLU A 300 -10.32 27.16 20.43
CA GLU A 300 -9.30 28.18 20.69
C GLU A 300 -8.00 27.55 21.20
N ARG A 301 -8.10 26.58 22.12
CA ARG A 301 -6.93 25.82 22.61
C ARG A 301 -6.24 25.05 21.48
N THR A 302 -7.03 24.49 20.57
CA THR A 302 -6.49 23.76 19.40
C THR A 302 -5.70 24.69 18.49
N GLU A 303 -6.21 25.88 18.17
CA GLU A 303 -5.46 26.87 17.39
C GLU A 303 -4.18 27.34 18.10
N ALA A 304 -4.21 27.51 19.42
CA ALA A 304 -3.01 27.88 20.18
C ALA A 304 -1.92 26.79 20.11
N VAL A 305 -2.30 25.52 20.21
CA VAL A 305 -1.38 24.38 20.03
C VAL A 305 -0.83 24.35 18.60
N ILE A 306 -1.71 24.49 17.60
CA ILE A 306 -1.32 24.49 16.18
C ILE A 306 -0.29 25.58 15.90
N ALA A 307 -0.61 26.84 16.23
CA ALA A 307 0.27 27.97 15.96
C ALA A 307 1.66 27.80 16.59
N ARG A 308 1.70 27.26 17.82
CA ARG A 308 2.95 26.96 18.52
C ARG A 308 3.75 25.85 17.85
N GLU A 309 3.12 24.73 17.51
CA GLU A 309 3.80 23.57 16.95
C GLU A 309 4.24 23.78 15.50
N GLU A 310 3.44 24.49 14.69
CA GLU A 310 3.85 24.95 13.35
C GLU A 310 5.09 25.82 13.43
N ALA A 311 5.09 26.86 14.28
CA ALA A 311 6.23 27.76 14.42
C ALA A 311 7.52 27.01 14.82
N LYS A 312 7.42 26.05 15.75
CA LYS A 312 8.54 25.19 16.13
C LYS A 312 9.02 24.31 14.97
N ALA A 313 8.10 23.67 14.25
CA ALA A 313 8.43 22.77 13.15
C ALA A 313 9.11 23.52 12.00
N TRP A 314 8.58 24.68 11.62
CA TRP A 314 9.17 25.52 10.58
C TRP A 314 10.55 26.03 10.95
N ALA A 315 10.73 26.51 12.18
CA ALA A 315 12.04 26.92 12.68
C ALA A 315 13.06 25.76 12.66
N ALA A 316 12.62 24.54 12.94
CA ALA A 316 13.47 23.34 12.90
C ALA A 316 13.78 22.84 11.48
N ILE A 317 12.90 23.11 10.49
CA ILE A 317 13.11 22.76 9.08
C ILE A 317 14.04 23.77 8.38
N GLU A 318 14.01 25.03 8.80
CA GLU A 318 14.76 26.14 8.16
C GLU A 318 16.26 25.85 7.90
N PRO A 319 17.03 25.23 8.82
CA PRO A 319 18.43 24.87 8.56
C PRO A 319 18.63 23.92 7.39
N PHE A 320 17.66 23.03 7.14
CA PHE A 320 17.72 22.06 6.04
C PHE A 320 17.29 22.67 4.70
N LYS A 321 16.36 23.65 4.74
CA LYS A 321 15.80 24.29 3.54
C LYS A 321 16.89 24.83 2.62
N LYS A 322 17.94 25.46 3.17
CA LYS A 322 19.09 25.98 2.39
C LYS A 322 19.81 24.91 1.55
N ARG A 323 19.85 23.66 2.04
CA ARG A 323 20.54 22.54 1.36
C ARG A 323 19.59 21.76 0.46
N LEU A 324 18.33 21.67 0.84
CA LEU A 324 17.31 20.89 0.15
C LEU A 324 16.57 21.65 -0.95
N THR A 325 16.64 22.98 -0.97
CA THR A 325 15.99 23.79 -2.01
C THR A 325 16.44 23.35 -3.41
N GLY A 326 15.48 23.08 -4.29
CA GLY A 326 15.69 22.63 -5.67
C GLY A 326 16.13 21.17 -5.81
N LYS A 327 16.19 20.39 -4.72
CA LYS A 327 16.45 18.95 -4.81
C LYS A 327 15.24 18.21 -5.37
N LYS A 328 15.49 17.31 -6.31
CA LYS A 328 14.47 16.57 -7.05
C LYS A 328 14.15 15.23 -6.37
N VAL A 329 12.89 14.98 -6.08
CA VAL A 329 12.45 13.78 -5.35
C VAL A 329 11.57 12.91 -6.25
N LEU A 330 11.91 11.63 -6.35
CA LEU A 330 11.05 10.60 -6.94
C LEU A 330 10.28 9.89 -5.84
N LEU A 331 8.96 10.04 -5.81
CA LEU A 331 8.09 9.51 -4.75
C LEU A 331 7.30 8.28 -5.24
N ILE A 332 7.62 7.09 -4.74
CA ILE A 332 6.94 5.84 -5.13
C ILE A 332 6.29 5.21 -3.90
N THR A 333 5.06 5.64 -3.59
CA THR A 333 4.29 5.18 -2.42
C THR A 333 2.93 4.58 -2.76
N GLY A 334 2.31 3.97 -1.74
CA GLY A 334 0.89 3.63 -1.78
C GLY A 334 -0.01 4.87 -1.68
N GLY A 335 -1.28 4.70 -2.08
CA GLY A 335 -2.12 5.77 -2.63
C GLY A 335 -2.37 7.00 -1.77
N VAL A 336 -2.53 6.84 -0.46
CA VAL A 336 -2.95 7.97 0.41
C VAL A 336 -1.74 8.73 0.98
N LYS A 337 -0.62 8.04 1.23
CA LYS A 337 0.62 8.69 1.73
C LYS A 337 1.29 9.59 0.71
N SER A 338 1.03 9.36 -0.60
CA SER A 338 1.71 10.10 -1.66
C SER A 338 1.47 11.60 -1.56
N TRP A 339 0.22 12.04 -1.35
CA TRP A 339 -0.15 13.46 -1.37
C TRP A 339 0.40 14.24 -0.18
N SER A 340 0.12 13.81 1.04
CA SER A 340 0.49 14.58 2.22
C SER A 340 2.02 14.70 2.37
N VAL A 341 2.75 13.69 1.87
CA VAL A 341 4.22 13.76 1.75
C VAL A 341 4.63 14.73 0.64
N VAL A 342 3.94 14.80 -0.51
CA VAL A 342 4.23 15.80 -1.58
C VAL A 342 4.21 17.21 -1.01
N ALA A 343 3.13 17.60 -0.33
CA ALA A 343 2.98 18.95 0.22
C ALA A 343 4.15 19.29 1.16
N ALA A 344 4.45 18.40 2.08
CA ALA A 344 5.54 18.60 3.03
C ALA A 344 6.93 18.69 2.38
N LEU A 345 7.18 17.94 1.29
CA LEU A 345 8.42 18.02 0.54
C LEU A 345 8.55 19.38 -0.19
N GLN A 346 7.46 19.86 -0.79
CA GLN A 346 7.42 21.16 -1.47
C GLN A 346 7.62 22.32 -0.49
N GLU A 347 7.02 22.26 0.69
CA GLU A 347 7.20 23.27 1.76
C GLU A 347 8.66 23.32 2.27
N ALA A 348 9.36 22.19 2.26
CA ALA A 348 10.80 22.09 2.54
C ALA A 348 11.69 22.57 1.37
N GLY A 349 11.11 23.01 0.25
CA GLY A 349 11.80 23.56 -0.92
C GLY A 349 12.21 22.53 -1.98
N MET A 350 11.75 21.29 -1.88
CA MET A 350 12.09 20.23 -2.84
C MET A 350 11.10 20.16 -4.01
N GLU A 351 11.57 19.67 -5.16
CA GLU A 351 10.78 19.51 -6.39
C GLU A 351 10.41 18.05 -6.62
N LEU A 352 9.15 17.76 -6.92
CA LEU A 352 8.75 16.39 -7.26
C LEU A 352 8.88 16.16 -8.76
N VAL A 353 9.70 15.17 -9.14
CA VAL A 353 9.90 14.82 -10.56
C VAL A 353 9.02 13.68 -11.04
N GLY A 354 8.40 12.96 -10.10
CA GLY A 354 7.44 11.91 -10.40
C GLY A 354 6.83 11.36 -9.12
N THR A 355 5.56 11.00 -9.20
CA THR A 355 4.85 10.35 -8.10
C THR A 355 4.03 9.17 -8.60
N SER A 356 3.98 8.09 -7.82
CA SER A 356 3.08 6.97 -8.13
C SER A 356 1.64 7.28 -7.74
N VAL A 357 0.74 7.23 -8.72
CA VAL A 357 -0.70 7.47 -8.54
C VAL A 357 -1.54 6.19 -8.57
N LYS A 358 -0.89 5.02 -8.60
CA LYS A 358 -1.51 3.68 -8.79
C LYS A 358 -2.68 3.41 -7.85
N LYS A 359 -2.60 3.92 -6.64
CA LYS A 359 -3.57 3.68 -5.56
C LYS A 359 -4.31 4.94 -5.12
N SER A 360 -4.03 6.09 -5.74
CA SER A 360 -4.62 7.38 -5.39
C SER A 360 -6.06 7.49 -5.92
N THR A 361 -6.87 8.33 -5.28
CA THR A 361 -8.26 8.62 -5.67
C THR A 361 -8.30 9.53 -6.90
N LYS A 362 -9.50 9.82 -7.41
CA LYS A 362 -9.65 10.79 -8.50
C LYS A 362 -9.35 12.21 -7.99
N GLU A 363 -9.83 12.55 -6.80
CA GLU A 363 -9.56 13.84 -6.14
C GLU A 363 -8.05 14.01 -5.86
N ASP A 364 -7.38 12.96 -5.37
CA ASP A 364 -5.92 12.98 -5.15
C ASP A 364 -5.19 13.24 -6.47
N LYS A 365 -5.61 12.59 -7.58
CA LYS A 365 -5.00 12.78 -8.90
C LYS A 365 -5.21 14.20 -9.44
N GLU A 366 -6.37 14.81 -9.18
CA GLU A 366 -6.68 16.18 -9.59
C GLU A 366 -5.85 17.19 -8.79
N ARG A 367 -5.79 17.04 -7.46
CA ARG A 367 -4.92 17.86 -6.60
C ARG A 367 -3.43 17.73 -6.95
N ILE A 368 -2.98 16.51 -7.25
CA ILE A 368 -1.61 16.24 -7.72
C ILE A 368 -1.32 17.02 -9.01
N LYS A 369 -2.25 17.08 -9.96
CA LYS A 369 -2.07 17.87 -11.20
C LYS A 369 -1.97 19.36 -10.93
N GLU A 370 -2.77 19.88 -10.01
CA GLU A 370 -2.76 21.31 -9.65
C GLU A 370 -1.42 21.72 -9.02
N LEU A 371 -0.88 20.91 -8.10
CA LEU A 371 0.37 21.23 -7.41
C LEU A 371 1.65 20.88 -8.17
N MET A 372 1.63 19.83 -8.99
CA MET A 372 2.84 19.39 -9.68
C MET A 372 3.15 20.20 -10.96
N GLY A 373 2.21 21.03 -11.43
CA GLY A 373 2.34 21.73 -12.72
C GLY A 373 2.31 20.77 -13.92
N GLN A 374 2.46 21.30 -15.14
CA GLN A 374 2.34 20.50 -16.37
C GLN A 374 3.49 19.48 -16.59
N ASP A 375 4.61 19.58 -15.87
CA ASP A 375 5.84 18.83 -16.16
C ASP A 375 6.03 17.54 -15.36
N ALA A 376 5.25 17.28 -14.30
CA ALA A 376 5.48 16.09 -13.49
C ALA A 376 4.75 14.85 -13.99
N HIS A 377 5.50 13.75 -14.05
CA HIS A 377 5.01 12.50 -14.63
C HIS A 377 4.25 11.70 -13.55
N MET A 378 2.94 11.57 -13.71
CA MET A 378 2.12 10.63 -12.92
C MET A 378 2.36 9.21 -13.42
N ILE A 379 2.86 8.34 -12.54
CA ILE A 379 3.27 6.99 -12.93
C ILE A 379 2.28 5.96 -12.35
N ASP A 380 1.51 5.29 -13.20
CA ASP A 380 0.55 4.25 -12.79
C ASP A 380 1.25 2.91 -12.46
N ASP A 381 2.28 2.53 -13.21
CA ASP A 381 3.18 1.42 -12.88
C ASP A 381 4.54 1.68 -13.54
N MET A 382 5.62 1.67 -12.75
CA MET A 382 6.97 1.80 -13.30
C MET A 382 7.65 0.44 -13.23
N ALA A 383 8.05 -0.11 -14.37
CA ALA A 383 8.85 -1.32 -14.35
C ALA A 383 10.19 -1.01 -13.65
N PRO A 384 10.79 -1.96 -12.90
CA PRO A 384 12.09 -1.74 -12.25
C PRO A 384 13.19 -1.25 -13.19
N ARG A 385 13.13 -1.64 -14.49
CA ARG A 385 14.07 -1.18 -15.52
C ARG A 385 13.88 0.30 -15.87
N GLU A 386 12.64 0.78 -15.95
CA GLU A 386 12.33 2.18 -16.24
C GLU A 386 12.69 3.06 -15.05
N MET A 387 12.40 2.60 -13.83
CA MET A 387 12.80 3.24 -12.59
C MET A 387 14.33 3.36 -12.50
N TYR A 388 15.05 2.27 -12.81
CA TYR A 388 16.50 2.29 -12.89
C TYR A 388 17.02 3.31 -13.92
N LYS A 389 16.43 3.36 -15.13
CA LYS A 389 16.84 4.33 -16.17
C LYS A 389 16.65 5.77 -15.69
N MET A 390 15.47 6.09 -15.14
CA MET A 390 15.18 7.43 -14.62
C MET A 390 16.15 7.87 -13.53
N LEU A 391 16.48 6.96 -12.60
CA LEU A 391 17.43 7.22 -11.52
C LEU A 391 18.86 7.35 -12.03
N LYS A 392 19.27 6.49 -12.97
CA LYS A 392 20.60 6.51 -13.59
C LYS A 392 20.84 7.79 -14.41
N ASP A 393 19.81 8.29 -15.07
CA ASP A 393 19.86 9.53 -15.85
C ASP A 393 19.82 10.79 -14.96
N ALA A 394 19.99 10.64 -13.63
CA ALA A 394 20.03 11.71 -12.63
C ALA A 394 18.81 12.66 -12.67
N LYS A 395 17.63 12.16 -13.06
CA LYS A 395 16.40 12.94 -13.09
C LYS A 395 15.83 13.23 -11.70
N ALA A 396 16.31 12.54 -10.67
CA ALA A 396 16.00 12.76 -9.26
C ALA A 396 17.30 12.78 -8.46
N ASP A 397 17.32 13.49 -7.33
CA ASP A 397 18.42 13.48 -6.34
C ASP A 397 18.22 12.40 -5.27
N ILE A 398 16.97 12.01 -5.00
CA ILE A 398 16.61 10.97 -4.03
C ILE A 398 15.33 10.24 -4.45
N MET A 399 15.24 8.95 -4.12
CA MET A 399 13.99 8.19 -4.21
C MET A 399 13.41 7.91 -2.82
N LEU A 400 12.14 8.27 -2.63
CA LEU A 400 11.35 7.93 -1.45
C LEU A 400 10.37 6.82 -1.82
N SER A 401 10.52 5.62 -1.25
CA SER A 401 9.66 4.48 -1.59
C SER A 401 9.64 3.40 -0.50
N GLY A 402 9.22 2.16 -0.82
CA GLY A 402 9.31 1.01 0.09
C GLY A 402 10.44 0.03 -0.28
N GLY A 403 10.75 -0.92 0.61
CA GLY A 403 11.92 -1.80 0.48
C GLY A 403 12.01 -2.62 -0.81
N LYS A 404 10.88 -2.93 -1.45
CA LYS A 404 10.88 -3.64 -2.76
C LYS A 404 11.61 -2.88 -3.87
N SER A 405 11.64 -1.55 -3.80
CA SER A 405 12.31 -0.68 -4.78
C SER A 405 13.68 -0.17 -4.30
N GLN A 406 14.06 -0.44 -3.04
CA GLN A 406 15.34 -0.03 -2.45
C GLN A 406 16.52 -0.40 -3.35
N PHE A 407 16.62 -1.68 -3.72
CA PHE A 407 17.76 -2.19 -4.49
C PHE A 407 17.83 -1.62 -5.90
N VAL A 408 16.72 -1.11 -6.45
CA VAL A 408 16.73 -0.42 -7.75
C VAL A 408 17.48 0.91 -7.63
N ALA A 409 17.18 1.71 -6.60
CA ALA A 409 17.90 2.96 -6.36
C ALA A 409 19.36 2.73 -5.95
N LEU A 410 19.63 1.77 -5.08
CA LEU A 410 21.00 1.49 -4.65
C LEU A 410 21.87 1.01 -5.82
N LYS A 411 21.34 0.19 -6.74
CA LYS A 411 22.05 -0.18 -7.98
C LYS A 411 22.26 0.99 -8.93
N ALA A 412 21.42 2.01 -8.87
CA ALA A 412 21.61 3.26 -9.60
C ALA A 412 22.58 4.22 -8.90
N ALA A 413 23.18 3.84 -7.76
CA ALA A 413 24.04 4.69 -6.92
C ALA A 413 23.34 5.98 -6.46
N MET A 414 22.04 5.86 -6.16
CA MET A 414 21.17 6.96 -5.77
C MET A 414 20.73 6.87 -4.32
N PRO A 415 20.66 8.01 -3.60
CA PRO A 415 20.02 8.11 -2.29
C PRO A 415 18.62 7.52 -2.30
N TRP A 416 18.30 6.77 -1.24
CA TRP A 416 17.01 6.15 -1.03
C TRP A 416 16.58 6.30 0.42
N LEU A 417 15.29 6.59 0.63
CA LEU A 417 14.68 6.65 1.94
C LEU A 417 13.40 5.80 1.97
N ASP A 418 13.30 4.94 2.97
CA ASP A 418 12.04 4.22 3.23
C ASP A 418 11.03 5.16 3.90
N ILE A 419 9.87 5.28 3.29
CA ILE A 419 8.72 6.01 3.84
C ILE A 419 7.46 5.14 3.94
N ASN A 420 7.62 3.84 3.63
CA ASN A 420 6.60 2.83 3.80
C ASN A 420 6.86 2.04 5.09
N GLN A 421 6.42 0.79 5.13
CA GLN A 421 6.22 0.01 6.35
C GLN A 421 7.50 -0.54 7.00
N GLU A 422 8.65 -0.55 6.33
CA GLU A 422 9.92 -1.07 6.89
C GLU A 422 10.83 0.05 7.45
N ARG A 423 10.33 1.30 7.49
CA ARG A 423 11.06 2.45 8.02
C ARG A 423 11.41 2.31 9.50
N SER A 424 12.48 2.98 9.91
CA SER A 424 12.96 2.99 11.30
C SER A 424 12.59 4.25 12.08
N HIS A 425 11.98 5.24 11.42
CA HIS A 425 11.67 6.54 12.00
C HIS A 425 10.19 6.87 11.81
N ALA A 426 9.60 7.49 12.83
CA ALA A 426 8.28 8.08 12.73
C ALA A 426 8.34 9.39 11.95
N TYR A 427 7.44 9.56 10.98
CA TYR A 427 7.36 10.78 10.16
C TYR A 427 6.05 11.55 10.33
N MET A 428 5.20 11.10 11.27
CA MET A 428 3.90 11.67 11.53
C MET A 428 3.96 12.86 12.51
N GLY A 429 3.06 13.83 12.33
CA GLY A 429 2.96 15.05 13.12
C GLY A 429 4.09 16.04 12.85
N TYR A 430 4.07 17.16 13.58
CA TYR A 430 5.06 18.24 13.46
C TYR A 430 6.51 17.75 13.63
N ILE A 431 6.78 16.98 14.69
CA ILE A 431 8.11 16.44 15.00
C ILE A 431 8.54 15.40 13.96
N GLY A 432 7.62 14.51 13.57
CA GLY A 432 7.90 13.50 12.55
C GLY A 432 8.26 14.13 11.20
N MET A 433 7.63 15.25 10.84
CA MET A 433 7.95 15.95 9.61
C MET A 433 9.35 16.56 9.61
N VAL A 434 9.77 17.17 10.73
CA VAL A 434 11.16 17.62 10.91
C VAL A 434 12.12 16.44 10.77
N LYS A 435 11.77 15.29 11.35
CA LYS A 435 12.59 14.07 11.26
C LYS A 435 12.69 13.55 9.82
N LEU A 436 11.61 13.58 9.04
CA LEU A 436 11.64 13.20 7.63
C LEU A 436 12.62 14.06 6.85
N VAL A 437 12.52 15.39 6.99
CA VAL A 437 13.42 16.35 6.31
C VAL A 437 14.88 16.10 6.71
N ALA A 438 15.15 15.87 8.00
CA ALA A 438 16.49 15.57 8.49
C ALA A 438 17.06 14.25 7.92
N GLU A 439 16.25 13.19 7.80
CA GLU A 439 16.70 11.95 7.17
C GLU A 439 16.87 12.06 5.66
N ILE A 440 16.10 12.93 4.98
CA ILE A 440 16.33 13.26 3.56
C ILE A 440 17.68 13.97 3.39
N ASP A 441 17.98 15.00 4.19
CA ASP A 441 19.28 15.69 4.16
C ASP A 441 20.42 14.70 4.37
N LYS A 442 20.31 13.89 5.42
CA LYS A 442 21.32 12.86 5.74
C LYS A 442 21.47 11.82 4.61
N ALA A 443 20.38 11.41 3.97
CA ALA A 443 20.42 10.46 2.86
C ALA A 443 21.10 11.07 1.63
N ILE A 444 20.77 12.31 1.25
CA ILE A 444 21.34 12.99 0.08
C ILE A 444 22.83 13.27 0.29
N TYR A 445 23.20 13.76 1.47
CA TYR A 445 24.55 14.25 1.76
C TYR A 445 25.44 13.23 2.47
N ASN A 446 25.08 11.96 2.46
CA ASN A 446 25.95 10.92 2.98
C ASN A 446 27.27 10.90 2.18
N PRO A 447 28.45 11.02 2.83
CA PRO A 447 29.74 11.11 2.13
C PRO A 447 30.09 9.84 1.33
N MET A 448 29.41 8.72 1.61
CA MET A 448 29.53 7.49 0.84
C MET A 448 29.20 7.71 -0.63
N TRP A 449 28.26 8.59 -0.98
CA TRP A 449 27.89 8.82 -2.39
C TRP A 449 29.01 9.41 -3.22
N GLU A 450 29.81 10.30 -2.64
CA GLU A 450 30.99 10.85 -3.31
C GLU A 450 32.03 9.73 -3.55
N GLN A 451 32.25 8.86 -2.56
CA GLN A 451 33.17 7.73 -2.68
C GLN A 451 32.69 6.70 -3.71
N LEU A 452 31.39 6.39 -3.72
CA LEU A 452 30.78 5.42 -4.63
C LEU A 452 30.80 5.90 -6.09
N ARG A 453 30.70 7.22 -6.32
CA ARG A 453 30.71 7.82 -7.65
C ARG A 453 32.13 8.08 -8.16
N LYS A 454 33.14 8.06 -7.29
CA LYS A 454 34.54 8.05 -7.71
C LYS A 454 34.86 6.72 -8.38
N ARG A 455 35.69 6.79 -9.42
CA ARG A 455 36.26 5.60 -10.03
C ARG A 455 37.07 4.83 -8.99
N ALA A 456 36.95 3.50 -8.98
CA ALA A 456 37.68 2.71 -8.00
C ALA A 456 39.20 2.87 -8.22
N PRO A 457 40.02 2.90 -7.16
CA PRO A 457 41.47 3.16 -7.28
C PRO A 457 42.23 2.19 -8.20
N TRP A 458 41.72 0.96 -8.36
CA TRP A 458 42.30 -0.07 -9.21
C TRP A 458 41.69 -0.14 -10.61
N GLU A 459 40.62 0.61 -10.90
CA GLU A 459 40.07 0.67 -12.26
C GLU A 459 41.01 1.53 -13.12
N SER A 460 41.47 1.01 -14.27
CA SER A 460 42.12 1.82 -15.30
C SER A 460 41.07 2.53 -16.17
N ALA A 461 41.43 3.63 -16.85
CA ALA A 461 40.48 4.44 -17.63
C ALA A 461 39.85 3.65 -18.78
N SER A 462 40.51 2.54 -19.15
CA SER A 462 40.16 1.64 -20.22
C SER A 462 39.34 0.41 -19.79
N THR A 463 39.04 0.20 -18.49
CA THR A 463 38.61 -1.14 -18.02
C THR A 463 37.51 -1.15 -16.93
N THR A 464 36.51 -0.26 -16.95
CA THR A 464 35.37 -0.42 -16.03
C THR A 464 34.43 -1.53 -16.51
N TRP A 465 33.75 -2.24 -15.59
CA TRP A 465 32.76 -3.24 -15.97
C TRP A 465 31.56 -2.60 -16.68
N GLN A 466 31.20 -1.36 -16.31
CA GLN A 466 30.17 -0.59 -17.03
C GLN A 466 30.64 -0.24 -18.44
N ALA A 467 31.90 0.18 -18.63
CA ALA A 467 32.44 0.42 -19.97
C ALA A 467 32.51 -0.87 -20.80
N LYS A 468 32.84 -2.01 -20.19
CA LYS A 468 32.79 -3.32 -20.85
C LYS A 468 31.35 -3.74 -21.19
N ALA A 469 30.40 -3.55 -20.29
CA ALA A 469 28.99 -3.88 -20.52
C ALA A 469 28.33 -2.95 -21.55
N ILE A 470 28.67 -1.66 -21.54
CA ILE A 470 28.23 -0.68 -22.54
C ILE A 470 28.92 -0.96 -23.88
N ALA A 471 30.22 -1.24 -23.91
CA ALA A 471 30.93 -1.63 -25.12
C ALA A 471 30.39 -2.94 -25.69
N GLN A 472 30.04 -3.91 -24.85
CA GLN A 472 29.41 -5.15 -25.27
C GLN A 472 27.99 -4.92 -25.79
N ALA A 473 27.16 -4.13 -25.10
CA ALA A 473 25.83 -3.78 -25.59
C ALA A 473 25.88 -2.97 -26.88
N ASN A 474 26.84 -2.05 -27.01
CA ASN A 474 27.09 -1.28 -28.23
C ASN A 474 27.66 -2.17 -29.35
N ALA A 475 28.49 -3.16 -29.04
CA ALA A 475 29.00 -4.13 -30.01
C ALA A 475 27.91 -5.11 -30.45
N GLU A 476 27.01 -5.52 -29.57
CA GLU A 476 25.82 -6.32 -29.91
C GLU A 476 24.84 -5.49 -30.75
N ALA A 477 24.60 -4.23 -30.39
CA ALA A 477 23.80 -3.30 -31.19
C ALA A 477 24.45 -3.00 -32.55
N ALA A 478 25.77 -2.83 -32.60
CA ALA A 478 26.53 -2.63 -33.83
C ALA A 478 26.60 -3.90 -34.68
N ALA A 479 26.65 -5.10 -34.07
CA ALA A 479 26.55 -6.37 -34.78
C ALA A 479 25.15 -6.59 -35.36
N LEU A 480 24.09 -6.20 -34.65
CA LEU A 480 22.74 -6.14 -35.20
C LEU A 480 22.62 -5.12 -36.34
N ALA A 481 23.26 -3.95 -36.21
CA ALA A 481 23.25 -2.92 -37.24
C ALA A 481 24.13 -3.27 -38.46
N ALA A 482 25.17 -4.08 -38.27
CA ALA A 482 26.09 -4.54 -39.32
C ALA A 482 25.48 -5.65 -40.21
N ASP A 483 24.39 -6.28 -39.77
CA ASP A 483 23.57 -7.17 -40.59
C ASP A 483 22.09 -6.74 -40.59
N PRO A 484 21.76 -5.67 -41.34
CA PRO A 484 20.38 -5.17 -41.45
C PRO A 484 19.40 -6.24 -41.94
N VAL A 485 19.89 -7.23 -42.70
CA VAL A 485 19.08 -8.32 -43.25
C VAL A 485 18.71 -9.31 -42.15
N ALA A 486 19.66 -9.72 -41.30
CA ALA A 486 19.37 -10.56 -40.14
C ALA A 486 18.52 -9.83 -39.10
N ALA A 487 18.77 -8.53 -38.86
CA ALA A 487 17.97 -7.73 -37.94
C ALA A 487 16.51 -7.61 -38.40
N GLU A 488 16.28 -7.38 -39.69
CA GLU A 488 14.94 -7.36 -40.27
C GLU A 488 14.27 -8.75 -40.23
N ALA A 489 15.01 -9.82 -40.47
CA ALA A 489 14.49 -11.18 -40.33
C ALA A 489 14.02 -11.49 -38.90
N VAL A 490 14.80 -11.08 -37.89
CA VAL A 490 14.44 -11.23 -36.46
C VAL A 490 13.23 -10.36 -36.09
N ARG A 491 13.18 -9.11 -36.58
CA ARG A 491 12.02 -8.21 -36.38
C ARG A 491 10.75 -8.83 -36.95
N ARG A 492 10.80 -9.32 -38.19
CA ARG A 492 9.68 -9.94 -38.89
C ARG A 492 9.23 -11.25 -38.24
N ALA A 493 10.15 -12.01 -37.64
CA ALA A 493 9.83 -13.26 -36.94
C ALA A 493 9.16 -13.05 -35.56
N LYS A 494 9.12 -11.82 -35.02
CA LYS A 494 8.53 -11.53 -33.72
C LYS A 494 7.04 -11.91 -33.69
N LYS A 495 6.66 -12.82 -32.79
CA LYS A 495 5.27 -13.28 -32.65
C LYS A 495 4.37 -12.15 -32.12
N ILE A 496 3.33 -11.82 -32.88
CA ILE A 496 2.30 -10.84 -32.51
C ILE A 496 1.05 -11.58 -32.01
N CYS A 497 0.63 -12.65 -32.67
CA CYS A 497 -0.45 -13.51 -32.23
C CYS A 497 0.11 -14.82 -31.68
N HIS A 498 0.15 -14.99 -30.36
CA HIS A 498 0.70 -16.21 -29.74
C HIS A 498 -0.22 -17.42 -29.88
N CYS A 499 -1.54 -17.23 -29.82
CA CYS A 499 -2.50 -18.34 -29.89
C CYS A 499 -2.65 -18.94 -31.30
N LYS A 500 -2.25 -18.20 -32.34
CA LYS A 500 -2.22 -18.68 -33.74
C LYS A 500 -0.81 -18.68 -34.33
N SER A 501 0.22 -18.44 -33.51
CA SER A 501 1.63 -18.37 -33.89
C SER A 501 1.93 -17.47 -35.11
N VAL A 502 1.29 -16.30 -35.21
CA VAL A 502 1.48 -15.35 -36.33
C VAL A 502 2.55 -14.31 -35.98
N GLY A 503 3.52 -14.16 -36.87
CA GLY A 503 4.62 -13.19 -36.78
C GLY A 503 4.27 -11.80 -37.33
N LEU A 504 5.08 -10.80 -36.99
CA LEU A 504 4.93 -9.42 -37.44
C LEU A 504 5.02 -9.30 -38.96
N GLY A 505 6.00 -9.93 -39.59
CA GLY A 505 6.21 -9.84 -41.03
C GLY A 505 5.01 -10.35 -41.83
N THR A 506 4.39 -11.44 -41.39
CA THR A 506 3.16 -11.98 -42.01
C THR A 506 1.99 -11.00 -41.97
N ILE A 507 1.88 -10.22 -40.88
CA ILE A 507 0.83 -9.20 -40.74
C ILE A 507 1.12 -8.02 -41.66
N GLU A 508 2.34 -7.52 -41.66
CA GLU A 508 2.74 -6.39 -42.52
C GLU A 508 2.61 -6.72 -44.01
N ASP A 509 2.98 -7.94 -44.42
CA ASP A 509 2.85 -8.41 -45.80
C ASP A 509 1.38 -8.49 -46.22
N ALA A 510 0.52 -9.01 -45.35
CA ALA A 510 -0.91 -9.09 -45.63
C ALA A 510 -1.54 -7.69 -45.75
N ILE A 511 -1.16 -6.75 -44.88
CA ILE A 511 -1.63 -5.36 -44.93
C ILE A 511 -1.26 -4.73 -46.27
N LYS A 512 0.01 -4.87 -46.69
CA LYS A 512 0.50 -4.29 -47.95
C LYS A 512 -0.09 -4.98 -49.18
N ALA A 513 -0.12 -6.30 -49.22
CA ALA A 513 -0.56 -7.08 -50.38
C ALA A 513 -2.06 -6.94 -50.65
N HIS A 514 -2.85 -6.70 -49.60
CA HIS A 514 -4.32 -6.63 -49.70
C HIS A 514 -4.90 -5.26 -49.33
N ALA A 515 -4.05 -4.24 -49.17
CA ALA A 515 -4.44 -2.87 -48.80
C ALA A 515 -5.41 -2.84 -47.60
N LEU A 516 -5.10 -3.60 -46.55
CA LEU A 516 -5.99 -3.79 -45.42
C LEU A 516 -6.04 -2.54 -44.55
N THR A 517 -7.23 -2.08 -44.20
CA THR A 517 -7.45 -0.86 -43.40
C THR A 517 -8.02 -1.14 -42.01
N ASP A 518 -8.37 -2.39 -41.71
CA ASP A 518 -8.96 -2.78 -40.43
C ASP A 518 -8.43 -4.13 -39.90
N VAL A 519 -8.64 -4.35 -38.60
CA VAL A 519 -8.22 -5.59 -37.91
C VAL A 519 -8.97 -6.81 -38.44
N ALA A 520 -10.19 -6.64 -38.97
CA ALA A 520 -10.99 -7.72 -39.54
C ALA A 520 -10.39 -8.28 -40.85
N GLY A 521 -9.88 -7.39 -41.71
CA GLY A 521 -9.12 -7.73 -42.89
C GLY A 521 -7.84 -8.47 -42.52
N VAL A 522 -7.05 -7.95 -41.58
CA VAL A 522 -5.82 -8.64 -41.12
C VAL A 522 -6.14 -10.02 -40.57
N ARG A 523 -7.23 -10.16 -39.81
CA ARG A 523 -7.69 -11.45 -39.30
C ARG A 523 -8.02 -12.43 -40.42
N THR A 524 -8.72 -11.97 -41.45
CA THR A 524 -9.12 -12.81 -42.59
C THR A 524 -7.91 -13.37 -43.34
N HIS A 525 -6.85 -12.57 -43.50
CA HIS A 525 -5.68 -12.95 -44.28
C HIS A 525 -4.56 -13.61 -43.48
N THR A 526 -4.53 -13.47 -42.14
CA THR A 526 -3.41 -13.97 -41.32
C THR A 526 -3.83 -14.85 -40.14
N ASN A 527 -5.12 -14.95 -39.85
CA ASN A 527 -5.68 -15.54 -38.63
C ASN A 527 -5.27 -14.83 -37.31
N ALA A 528 -4.47 -13.77 -37.36
CA ALA A 528 -4.19 -12.93 -36.18
C ALA A 528 -5.50 -12.34 -35.65
N SER A 529 -5.63 -12.19 -34.32
CA SER A 529 -6.85 -11.71 -33.65
C SER A 529 -8.09 -12.62 -33.83
N GLY A 530 -7.98 -13.79 -34.46
CA GLY A 530 -9.08 -14.73 -34.64
C GLY A 530 -9.29 -15.77 -33.55
N GLY A 531 -8.38 -15.82 -32.55
CA GLY A 531 -8.47 -16.71 -31.38
C GLY A 531 -8.96 -15.96 -30.14
N CYS A 532 -8.08 -15.78 -29.16
CA CYS A 532 -8.41 -15.15 -27.86
C CYS A 532 -8.55 -13.61 -27.88
N GLY A 533 -8.38 -12.94 -29.03
CA GLY A 533 -8.50 -11.49 -29.18
C GLY A 533 -7.37 -10.64 -28.56
N ALA A 534 -6.48 -11.21 -27.74
CA ALA A 534 -5.46 -10.48 -26.98
C ALA A 534 -4.38 -9.75 -27.80
N CYS A 535 -4.32 -9.94 -29.13
CA CYS A 535 -3.42 -9.21 -30.01
C CYS A 535 -4.10 -8.12 -30.85
N ALA A 536 -5.41 -7.89 -30.70
CA ALA A 536 -6.17 -6.94 -31.52
C ALA A 536 -5.58 -5.52 -31.50
N GLY A 537 -5.32 -4.96 -30.31
CA GLY A 537 -4.71 -3.61 -30.20
C GLY A 537 -3.30 -3.54 -30.80
N ARG A 538 -2.50 -4.61 -30.71
CA ARG A 538 -1.19 -4.66 -31.37
C ARG A 538 -1.29 -4.71 -32.89
N VAL A 539 -2.32 -5.37 -33.42
CA VAL A 539 -2.59 -5.39 -34.88
C VAL A 539 -3.04 -4.02 -35.37
N GLU A 540 -3.84 -3.31 -34.58
CA GLU A 540 -4.27 -1.93 -34.84
C GLU A 540 -3.08 -0.96 -34.88
N ASP A 541 -2.15 -1.07 -33.93
CA ASP A 541 -0.91 -0.28 -33.93
C ASP A 541 -0.06 -0.56 -35.19
N ILE A 542 -0.01 -1.82 -35.66
CA ILE A 542 0.73 -2.19 -36.87
C ILE A 542 0.05 -1.61 -38.13
N LEU A 543 -1.29 -1.70 -38.21
CA LEU A 543 -2.07 -1.09 -39.30
C LEU A 543 -1.82 0.41 -39.40
N ALA A 544 -1.86 1.12 -38.27
CA ALA A 544 -1.60 2.56 -38.22
C ALA A 544 -0.18 2.91 -38.69
N ARG A 545 0.82 2.12 -38.32
CA ARG A 545 2.22 2.33 -38.73
C ARG A 545 2.48 2.02 -40.20
N VAL A 546 1.93 0.92 -40.71
CA VAL A 546 2.14 0.48 -42.10
C VAL A 546 1.39 1.37 -43.09
N SER A 547 0.29 1.99 -42.65
CA SER A 547 -0.56 2.86 -43.48
C SER A 547 -0.21 4.36 -43.37
N ALA A 548 0.78 4.73 -42.56
CA ALA A 548 1.19 6.13 -42.39
C ALA A 548 2.00 6.64 -43.61
N PRO A 549 1.77 7.89 -44.08
CA PRO A 549 2.60 8.51 -45.12
C PRO A 549 4.07 8.61 -44.69
N ALA A 550 4.99 8.41 -45.64
CA ALA A 550 6.44 8.30 -45.39
C ALA A 550 7.07 9.52 -44.67
N GLU A 551 6.43 10.68 -44.69
CA GLU A 551 6.92 11.93 -44.07
C GLU A 551 6.84 11.93 -42.53
N LEU A 552 6.05 11.05 -41.91
CA LEU A 552 5.91 10.97 -40.43
C LEU A 552 6.95 10.06 -39.74
N LEU A 553 7.73 9.27 -40.49
CA LEU A 553 8.69 8.30 -39.94
C LEU A 553 10.05 8.92 -39.58
N GLN A 554 10.38 10.12 -40.08
CA GLN A 554 11.65 10.80 -39.80
C GLN A 554 11.69 11.61 -38.50
N ALA A 555 10.56 11.76 -37.80
CA ALA A 555 10.48 12.54 -36.55
C ALA A 555 10.51 11.68 -35.27
N ALA A 556 10.77 10.37 -35.37
CA ALA A 556 10.65 9.43 -34.25
C ALA A 556 11.80 8.41 -34.15
N GLU A 557 13.03 8.82 -34.46
CA GLU A 557 14.27 8.11 -34.06
C GLU A 557 15.07 8.89 -33.02
#